data_AF-A0A0A0D5U2-F1
#
_entry.id   AF-A0A0A0D5U2-F1
#
_cell.length_a   1.000
_cell.length_b   1.000
_cell.length_c   1.000
_cell.angle_alpha   90.00
_cell.angle_beta   90.00
_cell.angle_gamma   90.00
#
_symmetry.space_group_name_H-M   'P 1'
#
loop_
_entity.id
_entity.type
_entity.pdbx_description
1 polymer ?
#
loop_
_entity_poly.entity_id
_entity_poly.type
_entity_poly.pdbx_seq_one_letter_code
_entity_poly.pdbx_strand_id
1 'polypeptide(L)' 'RHAAVLAFLADGEAWSSSALALALGASQRTVQRALDALAETGKVQAFGHGRARRWVTPPLPGFTTALLLPAPLPEG' A
#
# COMPACT_ATOMS: atom_id res chain seq x y z
N ARG A 1 15.85 -1.54 -5.79
CA ARG A 1 15.94 -0.09 -5.47
C ARG A 1 14.65 0.28 -4.72
N HIS A 2 14.71 1.05 -3.62
CA HIS A 2 13.58 1.39 -2.71
C HIS A 2 13.16 0.35 -1.64
N ALA A 3 14.08 -0.49 -1.16
CA ALA A 3 13.79 -1.50 -0.14
C ALA A 3 13.21 -0.93 1.16
N ALA A 4 13.69 0.23 1.63
CA ALA A 4 13.19 0.87 2.84
C ALA A 4 11.72 1.31 2.72
N VAL A 5 11.30 1.82 1.55
CA VAL A 5 9.90 2.19 1.28
C VAL A 5 9.01 0.95 1.29
N LEU A 6 9.48 -0.16 0.71
CA LEU A 6 8.74 -1.43 0.72
C LEU A 6 8.65 -2.05 2.11
N ALA A 7 9.69 -1.93 2.94
CA ALA A 7 9.69 -2.46 4.30
C ALA A 7 8.60 -1.80 5.17
N PHE A 8 8.37 -0.49 5.00
CA PHE A 8 7.28 0.21 5.69
C PHE A 8 5.88 -0.15 5.19
N LEU A 9 5.75 -0.68 3.96
CA LEU A 9 4.47 -1.09 3.40
C LEU A 9 4.24 -2.61 3.52
N ALA A 10 5.17 -3.35 4.12
CA ALA A 10 5.12 -4.80 4.23
C ALA A 10 4.13 -5.27 5.31
N ASP A 11 3.76 -4.38 6.24
CA ASP A 11 2.71 -4.60 7.24
C ASP A 11 1.29 -4.60 6.63
N GLY A 12 1.15 -4.16 5.38
CA GLY A 12 -0.13 -4.04 4.68
C GLY A 12 -0.94 -2.80 5.11
N GLU A 13 -0.39 -1.95 5.97
CA GLU A 13 -1.05 -0.74 6.43
C GLU A 13 -1.07 0.36 5.34
N ALA A 14 -2.05 1.26 5.45
CA ALA A 14 -2.28 2.33 4.48
C ALA A 14 -1.51 3.61 4.85
N TRP A 15 -0.32 3.80 4.28
CA TRP A 15 0.55 4.93 4.61
C TRP A 15 0.32 6.14 3.68
N SER A 16 0.48 7.37 4.21
CA SER A 16 0.60 8.57 3.37
C SER A 16 2.06 8.82 2.97
N SER A 17 2.28 9.55 1.86
CA SER A 17 3.63 9.94 1.44
C SER A 17 4.38 10.78 2.49
N SER A 18 3.66 11.58 3.29
CA SER A 18 4.26 12.39 4.36
C SER A 18 4.67 11.55 5.57
N ALA A 19 3.87 10.56 5.98
CA ALA A 19 4.22 9.66 7.08
C ALA A 19 5.46 8.82 6.75
N LEU A 20 5.54 8.30 5.51
CA LEU A 20 6.74 7.61 5.01
C LEU A 20 7.96 8.53 4.97
N ALA A 21 7.79 9.79 4.59
CA ALA A 21 8.88 10.77 4.58
C ALA A 21 9.45 11.03 5.99
N LEU A 22 8.58 11.16 6.98
CA LEU A 22 8.98 11.30 8.38
C LEU A 22 9.69 10.04 8.90
N ALA A 23 9.13 8.85 8.62
CA ALA A 23 9.70 7.58 9.06
C ALA A 23 11.05 7.26 8.40
N LEU A 24 11.25 7.67 7.14
CA LEU A 24 12.48 7.46 6.38
C LEU A 24 13.52 8.58 6.57
N GLY A 25 13.18 9.66 7.28
CA GLY A 25 14.04 10.85 7.39
C GLY A 25 14.37 11.49 6.03
N ALA A 26 13.47 11.35 5.05
CA ALA A 26 13.67 11.79 3.68
C ALA A 26 12.67 12.89 3.30
N SER A 27 12.94 13.63 2.22
CA SER A 27 11.96 14.58 1.71
C SER A 27 10.76 13.87 1.08
N GLN A 28 9.57 14.43 1.26
CA GLN A 28 8.33 13.88 0.67
C GLN A 28 8.42 13.72 -0.86
N ARG A 29 9.12 14.63 -1.56
CA ARG A 29 9.36 14.53 -3.00
C ARG A 29 10.20 13.31 -3.39
N THR A 30 11.15 12.90 -2.55
CA THR A 30 11.99 11.71 -2.78
C THR A 30 11.18 10.44 -2.59
N VAL A 31 10.39 10.39 -1.51
CA VAL A 31 9.47 9.28 -1.23
C VAL A 31 8.42 9.16 -2.32
N GLN A 32 7.86 10.27 -2.79
CA GLN A 32 6.86 10.27 -3.86
C GLN A 32 7.43 9.66 -5.15
N ARG A 33 8.63 10.10 -5.58
CA ARG A 33 9.29 9.51 -6.75
C ARG A 33 9.58 8.02 -6.60
N ALA A 34 9.95 7.58 -5.39
CA ALA A 34 10.17 6.17 -5.11
C ALA A 34 8.87 5.36 -5.19
N LEU A 35 7.77 5.90 -4.65
CA LEU A 35 6.45 5.28 -4.71
C LEU A 35 5.93 5.21 -6.15
N ASP A 36 6.09 6.28 -6.93
CA ASP A 36 5.67 6.31 -8.34
C ASP A 36 6.44 5.24 -9.15
N ALA A 37 7.76 5.15 -8.98
CA ALA A 37 8.57 4.10 -9.63
C ALA A 37 8.20 2.68 -9.17
N LEU A 38 7.85 2.49 -7.89
CA LEU A 38 7.38 1.20 -7.39
C LEU A 38 5.98 0.85 -7.94
N ALA A 39 5.12 1.84 -8.13
CA ALA A 39 3.79 1.68 -8.69
C ALA A 39 3.83 1.28 -10.16
N GLU A 40 4.73 1.88 -10.94
CA GLU A 40 4.99 1.47 -12.32
C GLU A 40 5.41 0.00 -12.42
N THR A 41 6.12 -0.52 -11.41
CA THR A 41 6.50 -1.94 -11.33
C THR A 41 5.45 -2.83 -10.66
N GLY A 42 4.28 -2.29 -10.29
CA GLY A 42 3.20 -3.03 -9.64
C GLY A 42 3.52 -3.50 -8.22
N LYS A 43 4.51 -2.91 -7.54
CA LYS A 43 4.92 -3.31 -6.18
C LYS A 43 4.15 -2.59 -5.07
N VAL A 44 3.55 -1.44 -5.39
CA VAL A 44 2.71 -0.64 -4.50
C VAL A 44 1.54 -0.11 -5.32
N GLN A 45 0.43 0.18 -4.66
CA GLN A 45 -0.73 0.82 -5.28
C GLN A 45 -1.17 2.03 -4.47
N ALA A 46 -1.73 3.02 -5.17
CA ALA A 46 -2.31 4.20 -4.56
C ALA A 46 -3.84 4.05 -4.48
N PHE A 47 -4.41 4.23 -3.29
CA PHE A 47 -5.84 4.31 -3.06
C PHE A 47 -6.25 5.75 -2.73
N GLY A 48 -7.30 6.27 -3.37
CA GLY A 48 -7.77 7.65 -3.18
C GLY A 48 -6.99 8.73 -3.94
N HIS A 49 -7.38 9.98 -3.76
CA HIS A 49 -6.85 11.13 -4.51
C HIS A 49 -6.39 12.28 -3.61
N GLY A 50 -5.42 13.06 -4.08
CA GLY A 50 -4.90 14.24 -3.36
C GLY A 50 -4.43 13.90 -1.94
N ARG A 51 -4.99 14.61 -0.94
CA ARG A 51 -4.67 14.40 0.49
C ARG A 51 -5.19 13.07 1.05
N ALA A 52 -6.17 12.47 0.40
CA ALA A 52 -6.71 11.16 0.77
C ALA A 52 -5.93 9.99 0.14
N ARG A 53 -4.88 10.27 -0.65
CA ARG A 53 -4.06 9.23 -1.26
C ARG A 53 -3.29 8.42 -0.20
N ARG A 54 -3.51 7.11 -0.21
CA ARG A 54 -2.82 6.12 0.63
C ARG A 54 -2.06 5.13 -0.24
N TRP A 55 -0.90 4.69 0.23
CA TRP A 55 -0.06 3.70 -0.44
C TRP A 55 -0.11 2.40 0.35
N VAL A 56 -0.30 1.30 -0.36
CA VAL A 56 -0.31 -0.06 0.18
C VAL A 56 0.41 -1.00 -0.78
N THR A 57 0.91 -2.13 -0.28
CA THR A 57 1.31 -3.25 -1.13
C THR A 57 0.06 -3.89 -1.74
N PRO A 58 0.08 -4.29 -3.03
CA PRO A 58 -1.03 -5.03 -3.60
C PRO A 58 -1.17 -6.38 -2.90
N PRO A 59 -2.40 -6.84 -2.62
CA PRO A 59 -2.61 -8.19 -2.10
C PRO A 59 -2.00 -9.19 -3.08
N LEU A 60 -1.33 -10.21 -2.56
CA LEU A 60 -0.72 -11.25 -3.38
C LEU A 60 -1.81 -11.85 -4.31
N PRO A 61 -1.60 -11.87 -5.64
CA PRO A 61 -2.54 -12.50 -6.56
C PRO A 61 -2.65 -13.99 -6.18
N GLY A 62 -3.80 -14.38 -5.63
CA GLY A 62 -4.05 -15.71 -5.07
C GLY A 62 -4.87 -15.70 -3.78
N PHE A 63 -4.89 -14.60 -3.02
CA PHE A 63 -5.79 -14.40 -1.89
C PHE A 63 -6.85 -13.36 -2.24
N THR A 64 -7.96 -13.83 -2.80
CA THR A 64 -9.17 -13.01 -2.91
C THR A 64 -9.71 -12.79 -1.50
N THR A 65 -9.62 -11.56 -0.97
CA THR A 65 -10.26 -11.19 0.30
C THR A 65 -11.77 -11.43 0.29
N ALA A 66 -12.40 -11.53 -0.89
CA ALA A 66 -13.81 -11.93 -1.03
C ALA A 66 -14.08 -13.43 -0.75
N LEU A 67 -13.05 -14.30 -0.71
CA LEU A 67 -13.19 -15.73 -0.41
C LEU A 67 -13.04 -16.03 1.09
N LEU A 68 -12.71 -15.02 1.90
CA LEU A 68 -12.63 -15.13 3.36
C LEU A 68 -13.94 -14.76 4.05
N LEU A 69 -14.96 -14.35 3.29
CA LEU A 69 -16.30 -14.16 3.83
C LEU A 69 -16.97 -15.54 3.94
N PRO A 70 -17.30 -16.02 5.15
CA PRO A 70 -18.14 -17.20 5.27
C PRO A 70 -19.45 -16.96 4.53
N ALA A 71 -19.89 -17.93 3.73
CA ALA A 71 -21.21 -17.90 3.13
C ALA A 71 -22.25 -17.71 4.25
N PRO A 72 -23.32 -16.93 4.03
CA PRO A 72 -24.39 -16.79 5.01
C PRO A 72 -24.88 -18.19 5.41
N LEU A 73 -24.85 -18.49 6.72
CA LEU A 73 -25.39 -19.74 7.24
C LEU A 73 -26.87 -19.82 6.85
N PRO A 74 -27.36 -20.97 6.36
CA PRO A 74 -28.79 -21.14 6.12
C PRO A 74 -29.53 -20.93 7.45
N GLU A 75 -30.42 -19.93 7.46
CA GLU A 75 -31.42 -19.79 8.52
C GLU A 75 -32.32 -21.03 8.45
N GLY A 76 -32.30 -21.83 9.51
CA GLY A 76 -33.16 -23.00 9.68
C GLY A 76 -34.57 -22.63 10.11
#